data_AF-A0A7C4GQT7-F1
#
_entry.id   AF-A0A7C4GQT7-F1
#
_cell.length_a   1.000
_cell.length_b   1.000
_cell.length_c   1.000
_cell.angle_alpha   90.00
_cell.angle_beta   90.00
_cell.angle_gamma   90.00
#
_symmetry.space_group_name_H-M   'P 1'
#
loop_
_entity.id
_entity.type
_entity.pdbx_description
1 polymer ?
#
loop_
_entity_poly.entity_id
_entity_poly.type
_entity_poly.pdbx_seq_one_letter_code
_entity_poly.pdbx_strand_id
1 'polypeptide(L)'
;MARKSPDRLTYCSDECAEKDKATSTTEKSNPPFLTQFDRGHGSVRREANIRKVAEMLENGISEDDIRFQLSILFRPMTVDDYIRTAKELLKRKNRRP
;
A
#
# COMPACT_ATOMS: atom_id res chain seq x y z
N MET A 1 -3.17 -34.92 -40.80
CA MET A 1 -3.86 -35.13 -39.52
C MET A 1 -3.56 -33.94 -38.61
N ALA A 2 -4.59 -33.24 -38.14
CA ALA A 2 -4.47 -31.99 -37.39
C ALA A 2 -3.86 -32.20 -36.00
N ARG A 3 -2.95 -31.31 -35.59
CA ARG A 3 -2.36 -31.26 -34.24
C ARG A 3 -3.45 -30.85 -33.25
N LYS A 4 -3.88 -31.77 -32.38
CA LYS A 4 -4.76 -31.47 -31.24
C LYS A 4 -3.88 -30.98 -30.08
N SER A 5 -4.03 -29.71 -29.72
CA SER A 5 -3.52 -29.16 -28.46
C SER A 5 -4.17 -29.91 -27.28
N PRO A 6 -3.42 -30.28 -26.23
CA PRO A 6 -4.04 -30.88 -25.05
C PRO A 6 -4.89 -29.83 -24.33
N ASP A 7 -6.20 -30.04 -24.39
CA ASP A 7 -7.22 -29.38 -23.59
C ASP A 7 -6.99 -29.68 -22.10
N ARG A 8 -7.12 -28.63 -21.29
CA ARG A 8 -7.38 -28.66 -19.84
C ARG A 8 -6.29 -29.29 -18.96
N LEU A 9 -5.37 -28.45 -18.52
CA LEU A 9 -4.73 -28.61 -17.20
C LEU A 9 -5.84 -28.74 -16.16
N THR A 10 -5.98 -29.94 -15.63
CA THR A 10 -6.86 -30.29 -14.53
C THR A 10 -6.62 -29.34 -13.37
N TYR A 11 -7.70 -28.65 -13.01
CA TYR A 11 -7.87 -27.82 -11.83
C TYR A 11 -7.21 -28.48 -10.61
N CYS A 12 -6.48 -27.67 -9.84
CA CYS A 12 -5.90 -28.05 -8.55
C CYS A 12 -6.96 -28.80 -7.73
N SER A 13 -6.59 -29.94 -7.15
CA SER A 13 -7.45 -30.76 -6.28
C SER A 13 -8.15 -29.89 -5.23
N ASP A 14 -9.32 -30.31 -4.74
CA ASP A 14 -10.09 -29.55 -3.75
C ASP A 14 -9.27 -29.18 -2.49
N GLU A 15 -8.19 -29.92 -2.19
CA GLU A 15 -7.20 -29.58 -1.17
C GLU A 15 -6.38 -28.30 -1.44
N CYS A 16 -6.16 -27.93 -2.71
CA CYS A 16 -5.55 -26.65 -3.08
C CYS A 16 -6.49 -25.47 -2.82
N ALA A 17 -7.79 -25.64 -3.11
CA ALA A 17 -8.77 -24.56 -2.95
C ALA A 17 -8.95 -24.15 -1.48
N GLU A 18 -8.81 -25.10 -0.56
CA GLU A 18 -8.80 -24.86 0.89
C GLU A 18 -7.54 -24.09 1.34
N LYS A 19 -6.38 -24.40 0.76
CA LYS A 19 -5.14 -23.65 1.04
C LYS A 19 -5.18 -22.23 0.48
N ASP A 20 -5.73 -22.04 -0.73
CA ASP A 20 -5.85 -20.69 -1.31
C ASP A 20 -6.90 -19.81 -0.59
N LYS A 21 -7.91 -20.40 0.05
CA LYS A 21 -8.78 -19.65 0.98
C LYS A 21 -8.05 -19.23 2.25
N ALA A 22 -7.10 -20.04 2.73
CA ALA A 22 -6.24 -19.71 3.87
C ALA A 22 -5.07 -18.76 3.51
N THR A 23 -4.71 -18.59 2.24
CA THR A 23 -3.80 -17.52 1.77
C THR A 23 -4.54 -16.25 1.37
N SER A 24 -5.84 -16.34 1.04
CA SER A 24 -6.73 -15.21 0.77
C SER A 24 -7.17 -14.45 2.04
N THR A 25 -6.66 -14.84 3.21
CA THR A 25 -6.67 -14.06 4.46
C THR A 25 -5.44 -13.17 4.62
N THR A 26 -4.65 -12.97 3.57
CA THR A 26 -4.09 -11.62 3.38
C THR A 26 -5.21 -10.70 2.92
N GLU A 27 -6.16 -10.46 3.83
CA GLU A 27 -6.78 -9.15 3.91
C GLU A 27 -5.63 -8.18 3.84
N LYS A 28 -5.47 -7.62 2.64
CA LYS A 28 -4.49 -6.61 2.32
C LYS A 28 -4.54 -5.64 3.48
N SER A 29 -3.48 -5.66 4.28
CA SER A 29 -3.15 -4.65 5.27
C SER A 29 -2.84 -3.32 4.58
N ASN A 30 -3.59 -2.99 3.54
CA ASN A 30 -3.76 -1.65 3.04
C ASN A 30 -4.56 -0.97 4.12
N PRO A 31 -3.92 -0.10 4.92
CA PRO A 31 -4.65 0.55 5.97
C PRO A 31 -5.78 1.39 5.32
N PRO A 32 -6.98 1.39 5.90
CA PRO A 32 -8.27 1.61 5.21
C PRO A 32 -8.48 2.98 4.53
N PHE A 33 -7.47 3.85 4.56
CA PHE A 33 -7.54 5.23 4.09
C PHE A 33 -6.49 5.57 3.00
N LEU A 34 -5.52 4.69 2.69
CA LEU A 34 -4.52 4.96 1.65
C LEU A 34 -5.08 4.68 0.26
N THR A 35 -5.67 5.71 -0.35
CA THR A 35 -6.21 5.58 -1.70
C THR A 35 -5.12 5.76 -2.74
N GLN A 36 -4.94 4.77 -3.62
CA GLN A 36 -4.00 4.78 -4.76
C GLN A 36 -4.26 5.94 -5.74
N PHE A 37 -5.49 6.49 -5.75
CA PHE A 37 -5.88 7.61 -6.60
C PHE A 37 -5.53 8.95 -5.96
N ASP A 38 -4.25 9.33 -6.03
CA ASP A 38 -3.83 10.71 -5.77
C ASP A 38 -4.25 11.59 -6.97
N ARG A 39 -5.17 12.54 -6.75
CA ARG A 39 -5.64 13.48 -7.79
C ARG A 39 -4.69 14.67 -7.97
N GLY A 40 -3.50 14.64 -7.38
CA GLY A 40 -2.48 15.68 -7.51
C GLY A 40 -2.36 16.57 -6.28
N HIS A 41 -1.49 17.59 -6.40
CA HIS A 41 -1.20 18.53 -5.31
C HIS A 41 -2.46 19.22 -4.77
N GLY A 42 -2.60 19.29 -3.45
CA GLY A 42 -3.75 19.92 -2.78
C GLY A 42 -5.03 19.09 -2.78
N SER A 43 -5.01 17.85 -3.27
CA SER A 43 -6.17 16.97 -3.14
C SER A 43 -6.39 16.54 -1.69
N VAL A 44 -7.65 16.54 -1.24
CA VAL A 44 -8.04 16.09 0.12
C VAL A 44 -7.52 14.69 0.42
N ARG A 45 -7.48 13.81 -0.60
CA ARG A 45 -6.96 12.44 -0.50
C ARG A 45 -5.45 12.42 -0.28
N ARG A 46 -4.70 13.27 -0.99
CA ARG A 46 -3.26 13.42 -0.77
C ARG A 46 -2.96 13.90 0.64
N GLU A 47 -3.69 14.91 1.10
CA GLU A 47 -3.53 15.41 2.47
C GLU A 47 -3.83 14.33 3.51
N ALA A 48 -4.87 13.52 3.31
CA ALA A 48 -5.18 12.39 4.18
C ALA A 48 -4.05 11.34 4.20
N ASN A 49 -3.51 10.99 3.03
CA ASN A 49 -2.36 10.08 2.92
C ASN A 49 -1.13 10.63 3.66
N ILE A 50 -0.79 11.91 3.46
CA ILE A 50 0.33 12.57 4.13
C ILE A 50 0.13 12.62 5.64
N ARG A 51 -1.08 12.93 6.12
CA ARG A 51 -1.38 12.93 7.56
C ARG A 51 -1.20 11.55 8.17
N LYS A 52 -1.58 10.47 7.47
CA LYS A 52 -1.29 9.14 7.98
C LYS A 52 0.19 8.83 7.98
N VAL A 53 0.93 9.16 6.93
CA VAL A 53 2.38 8.98 6.93
C VAL A 53 3.02 9.72 8.12
N ALA A 54 2.52 10.91 8.47
CA ALA A 54 2.94 11.62 9.66
C ALA A 54 2.59 10.87 10.96
N GLU A 55 1.39 10.31 11.08
CA GLU A 55 0.99 9.48 12.22
C GLU A 55 1.85 8.21 12.35
N MET A 56 2.17 7.54 11.24
CA MET A 56 3.06 6.38 11.23
C MET A 56 4.46 6.73 11.73
N LEU A 57 4.99 7.89 11.32
CA LEU A 57 6.27 8.40 11.80
C LEU A 57 6.22 8.79 13.29
N GLU A 58 5.13 9.40 13.77
CA GLU A 58 4.93 9.69 15.21
C GLU A 58 4.87 8.40 16.04
N ASN A 59 4.28 7.34 15.49
CA ASN A 59 4.20 6.02 16.13
C ASN A 59 5.53 5.23 16.08
N GLY A 60 6.60 5.79 15.52
CA GLY A 60 7.93 5.19 15.48
C GLY A 60 8.14 4.17 14.35
N ILE A 61 7.26 4.13 13.35
CA ILE A 61 7.47 3.29 12.16
C ILE A 61 8.62 3.87 11.33
N SER A 62 9.55 3.02 10.89
CA SER A 62 10.71 3.45 10.12
C SER A 62 10.32 3.96 8.73
N GLU A 63 11.10 4.87 8.16
CA GLU A 63 10.86 5.35 6.80
C GLU A 63 10.94 4.21 5.77
N ASP A 64 11.80 3.22 6.00
CA ASP A 64 11.99 2.10 5.08
C ASP A 64 10.78 1.16 5.09
N ASP A 65 10.17 0.93 6.26
CA ASP A 65 8.92 0.17 6.36
C ASP A 65 7.77 0.91 5.67
N ILE A 66 7.69 2.23 5.86
CA ILE A 66 6.69 3.07 5.19
C ILE A 66 6.89 3.02 3.67
N ARG A 67 8.14 3.13 3.19
CA ARG A 67 8.48 3.00 1.77
C ARG A 67 8.05 1.65 1.22
N PHE A 68 8.37 0.57 1.92
CA PHE A 68 8.00 -0.78 1.53
C PHE A 68 6.48 -0.94 1.42
N GLN A 69 5.73 -0.56 2.45
CA GLN A 69 4.27 -0.67 2.47
C GLN A 69 3.60 0.17 1.38
N LEU A 70 4.06 1.40 1.19
CA LEU A 70 3.46 2.32 0.21
C LEU A 70 3.87 2.02 -1.23
N SER A 71 5.01 1.36 -1.45
CA SER A 71 5.49 1.02 -2.80
C SER A 71 4.55 0.09 -3.56
N ILE A 72 3.70 -0.66 -2.86
CA ILE A 72 2.66 -1.53 -3.43
C ILE A 72 1.59 -0.71 -4.17
N LEU A 73 1.27 0.47 -3.67
CA LEU A 73 0.15 1.29 -4.15
C LEU A 73 0.63 2.51 -4.94
N PHE A 74 1.77 3.08 -4.57
CA PHE A 74 2.25 4.36 -5.09
C PHE A 74 3.63 4.22 -5.74
N ARG A 75 3.91 5.11 -6.69
CA ARG A 75 5.26 5.22 -7.26
C ARG A 75 6.24 5.69 -6.18
N PRO A 76 7.51 5.23 -6.19
CA PRO A 76 8.52 5.61 -5.19
C PRO A 76 8.63 7.13 -4.97
N MET A 77 8.65 7.93 -6.04
CA MET A 77 8.70 9.39 -5.94
C MET A 77 7.53 10.00 -5.16
N THR A 78 6.33 9.43 -5.30
CA THR A 78 5.14 9.89 -4.56
C THR A 78 5.27 9.56 -3.08
N VAL A 79 5.81 8.39 -2.76
CA VAL A 79 6.03 7.96 -1.38
C VAL A 79 7.06 8.85 -0.69
N ASP A 80 8.19 9.12 -1.35
CA ASP A 80 9.21 10.01 -0.81
C ASP A 80 8.67 11.43 -0.60
N ASP A 81 7.81 11.92 -1.51
CA ASP A 81 7.16 13.21 -1.33
C ASP A 81 6.19 13.22 -0.14
N TYR A 82 5.44 12.15 0.08
CA TYR A 82 4.59 12.00 1.27
C TYR A 82 5.40 12.00 2.55
N ILE A 83 6.48 11.22 2.61
CA ILE A 83 7.38 11.17 3.77
C ILE A 83 7.99 12.54 4.05
N ARG A 84 8.51 13.21 3.00
CA ARG A 84 9.09 14.56 3.12
C ARG A 84 8.09 15.56 3.67
N THR A 85 6.87 15.58 3.12
CA THR A 85 5.81 16.51 3.54
C THR A 85 5.29 16.19 4.94
N ALA A 86 5.19 14.90 5.29
CA ALA A 86 4.83 14.47 6.63
C ALA A 86 5.85 14.94 7.68
N LYS A 87 7.15 14.79 7.42
CA LYS A 87 8.22 15.28 8.32
C LYS A 87 8.17 16.80 8.50
N GLU A 88 7.91 17.56 7.42
CA GLU A 88 7.67 19.01 7.48
C GLU A 88 6.49 19.35 8.41
N LEU A 89 5.38 18.64 8.31
CA LEU A 89 4.20 18.86 9.17
C LEU A 89 4.51 18.60 10.64
N LEU A 90 5.21 17.50 10.95
CA LEU A 90 5.62 17.16 12.32
C LEU A 90 6.57 18.20 12.92
N LYS A 91 7.53 18.69 12.14
CA LYS A 91 8.42 19.79 12.56
C LYS A 91 7.63 21.06 12.91
N ARG A 92 6.59 21.39 12.15
CA ARG A 92 5.74 22.57 12.43
C ARG A 92 4.87 22.38 13.67
N LYS A 93 4.36 21.16 13.91
CA LYS A 93 3.58 20.81 15.10
C LYS A 93 4.42 20.94 16.37
N ASN A 94 5.65 20.42 16.35
CA ASN A 94 6.57 20.48 17.50
C ASN A 94 7.17 21.88 17.75
N ARG A 95 7.00 22.82 16.80
CA ARG A 95 7.45 24.22 16.93
C ARG A 95 6.36 25.18 17.42
N ARG A 96 5.12 24.71 17.63
CA ARG A 96 4.10 25.55 18.26
C ARG A 96 4.33 25.53 19.78
N PRO A 97 4.58 26.71 20.40
CA PRO A 97 4.76 26.84 21.85
C PRO A 97 3.48 26.54 22.63
#